data_AF-G7GQ97-F1
#
_entry.id   AF-G7GQ97-F1
#
_cell.length_a   1.000
_cell.length_b   1.000
_cell.length_c   1.000
_cell.angle_alpha   90.00
_cell.angle_beta   90.00
_cell.angle_gamma   90.00
#
_symmetry.space_group_name_H-M   'P 1'
#
loop_
_entity.id
_entity.type
_entity.pdbx_description
1 polymer ?
#
loop_
_entity_poly.entity_id
_entity_poly.type
_entity_poly.pdbx_seq_one_letter_code
_entity_poly.pdbx_strand_id
1 'polypeptide(L)'
;MTSGAGTTATLEPDGTSEPYGFAVHNVPLGPPEAESIEAAFAETRAGLSPADLRRFRNEVPTDVAQPDRIRMDSAYIHTPVAEAFDLMVHVPASSMAEGLDL
;
A
#
# COMPACT_ATOMS: atom_id res chain seq x y z
N MET A 1 3.16 -0.92 -6.74
CA MET A 1 4.12 -0.24 -5.84
C MET A 1 3.40 -0.03 -4.53
N THR A 2 4.11 -0.14 -3.40
CA THR A 2 3.54 0.11 -2.08
C THR A 2 4.56 0.68 -1.10
N SER A 3 4.11 1.28 0.00
CA SER A 3 4.92 1.72 1.13
C SER A 3 4.28 1.37 2.47
N GLY A 4 5.10 1.00 3.44
CA GLY A 4 4.67 0.74 4.82
C GLY A 4 4.81 1.94 5.77
N ALA A 5 5.36 3.07 5.34
CA ALA A 5 5.64 4.22 6.19
C ALA A 5 5.62 5.56 5.43
N GLY A 6 5.67 6.67 6.16
CA GLY A 6 5.64 8.02 5.60
C GLY A 6 4.25 8.63 5.66
N THR A 7 3.82 9.32 4.60
CA THR A 7 2.50 9.95 4.53
C THR A 7 1.77 9.61 3.23
N THR A 8 0.45 9.78 3.26
CA THR A 8 -0.46 9.58 2.13
C THR A 8 -1.55 10.65 2.14
N ALA A 9 -2.21 10.81 0.99
CA ALA A 9 -3.49 11.49 0.95
C ALA A 9 -4.58 10.62 1.59
N THR A 10 -5.54 11.24 2.29
CA THR A 10 -6.85 10.66 2.61
C THR A 10 -7.94 11.59 2.10
N LEU A 11 -9.09 11.02 1.74
CA LEU A 11 -10.25 11.74 1.23
C LEU A 11 -11.34 11.72 2.29
N GLU A 12 -11.72 12.90 2.79
CA GLU A 12 -12.80 13.04 3.77
C GLU A 12 -13.92 13.93 3.21
N PRO A 13 -15.20 13.64 3.52
CA PRO A 13 -16.30 14.50 3.09
C PRO A 13 -16.09 15.94 3.57
N ASP A 14 -16.18 16.89 2.65
CA ASP A 14 -16.12 18.31 2.96
C ASP A 14 -17.54 18.86 3.14
N GLY A 15 -17.92 19.14 4.39
CA GLY A 15 -19.22 19.70 4.74
C GLY A 15 -19.44 21.14 4.27
N THR A 16 -18.45 21.77 3.64
CA THR A 16 -18.54 23.15 3.15
C THR A 16 -18.76 23.26 1.63
N SER A 17 -18.59 22.16 0.90
CA SER A 17 -18.63 22.12 -0.56
C SER A 17 -19.85 21.34 -1.07
N GLU A 18 -20.89 22.06 -1.49
CA GLU A 18 -22.15 21.49 -2.03
C GLU A 18 -21.99 21.02 -3.49
N PRO A 19 -22.60 19.88 -3.92
CA PRO A 19 -23.26 18.84 -3.13
C PRO A 19 -22.37 17.61 -2.82
N TYR A 20 -21.13 17.55 -3.33
CA TYR A 20 -20.22 16.39 -3.19
C TYR A 20 -18.75 16.80 -3.06
N GLY A 21 -18.44 17.68 -2.12
CA GLY A 21 -17.06 18.04 -1.82
C GLY A 21 -16.31 16.98 -1.02
N PHE A 22 -15.01 16.91 -1.27
CA PHE A 22 -14.07 16.19 -0.41
C PHE A 22 -12.84 17.06 -0.15
N ALA A 23 -12.31 16.96 1.06
CA ALA A 23 -11.03 17.52 1.43
C ALA A 23 -9.96 16.43 1.31
N VAL A 24 -8.80 16.82 0.77
CA VAL A 24 -7.62 15.96 0.72
C VAL A 24 -6.73 16.32 1.89
N HIS A 25 -6.44 15.36 2.76
CA HIS A 25 -5.56 15.56 3.91
C HIS A 25 -4.29 14.74 3.76
N ASN A 26 -3.15 15.37 4.02
CA ASN A 26 -1.87 14.67 4.17
C ASN A 26 -1.82 14.04 5.56
N VAL A 27 -1.89 12.71 5.63
CA VAL A 27 -1.93 11.96 6.89
C VAL A 27 -0.77 10.97 6.98
N PRO A 28 -0.25 10.69 8.18
CA PRO A 28 0.76 9.66 8.36
C PRO A 28 0.21 8.27 8.01
N LEU A 29 1.05 7.44 7.41
CA LEU A 29 0.75 6.03 7.28
C LEU A 29 0.87 5.34 8.64
N GLY A 30 -0.23 4.74 9.10
CA GLY A 30 -0.20 3.84 10.25
C GLY A 30 0.63 2.59 9.97
N PRO A 31 0.97 1.80 11.02
CA PRO A 31 1.69 0.54 10.85
C PRO A 31 1.03 -0.36 9.79
N PRO A 32 1.80 -1.17 9.03
CA PRO A 32 1.25 -2.17 8.14
C PRO A 32 0.26 -3.10 8.86
N GLU A 33 -0.89 -3.36 8.24
CA GLU A 33 -1.85 -4.33 8.77
C GLU A 33 -1.29 -5.75 8.64
N ALA A 34 -1.66 -6.64 9.56
CA ALA A 34 -1.33 -8.05 9.41
C ALA A 34 -1.89 -8.59 8.08
N GLU A 35 -1.16 -9.55 7.50
CA GLU A 35 -1.51 -10.18 6.21
C GLU A 35 -1.48 -9.22 5.00
N SER A 36 -1.06 -7.98 5.21
CA SER A 36 -0.75 -7.07 4.11
C SER A 36 0.61 -7.37 3.47
N ILE A 37 0.76 -7.03 2.19
CA ILE A 37 2.06 -7.15 1.52
C ILE A 37 3.11 -6.22 2.14
N GLU A 38 2.68 -5.09 2.70
CA GLU A 38 3.52 -4.14 3.42
C GLU A 38 4.07 -4.74 4.72
N ALA A 39 3.29 -5.55 5.43
CA ALA A 39 3.76 -6.27 6.62
C ALA A 39 4.84 -7.29 6.27
N ALA A 40 4.68 -8.03 5.16
CA ALA A 40 5.71 -8.95 4.69
C ALA A 40 7.03 -8.22 4.35
N PHE A 41 6.97 -7.03 3.76
CA PHE A 41 8.16 -6.20 3.55
C PHE A 41 8.75 -5.66 4.86
N ALA A 42 7.92 -5.33 5.85
CA ALA A 42 8.37 -4.86 7.16
C ALA A 42 9.14 -5.93 7.94
N GLU A 43 8.68 -7.19 7.90
CA GLU A 43 9.34 -8.32 8.55
C GLU A 43 10.75 -8.58 8.00
N THR A 44 10.92 -8.42 6.69
CA THR A 44 12.23 -8.56 6.02
C THR A 44 13.13 -7.34 6.21
N ARG A 45 12.63 -6.24 6.81
CA ARG A 45 13.28 -4.91 6.87
C ARG A 45 13.76 -4.46 5.49
N ALA A 46 13.00 -4.78 4.45
CA ALA A 46 13.36 -4.47 3.09
C ALA A 46 13.41 -2.94 2.87
N GLY A 47 14.48 -2.47 2.23
CA GLY A 47 14.58 -1.11 1.74
C GLY A 47 13.74 -0.92 0.47
N LEU A 48 14.24 -0.14 -0.48
CA LEU A 48 13.68 -0.15 -1.84
C LEU A 48 13.87 -1.55 -2.41
N SER A 49 12.78 -2.28 -2.68
CA SER A 49 12.89 -3.71 -3.00
C SER A 49 11.77 -4.19 -3.91
N PRO A 50 12.09 -4.89 -5.01
CA PRO A 50 11.10 -5.61 -5.80
C PRO A 50 10.78 -6.98 -5.20
N ALA A 51 9.56 -7.45 -5.38
CA ALA A 51 9.12 -8.82 -5.15
C ALA A 51 8.44 -9.36 -6.42
N ASP A 52 9.04 -10.38 -7.02
CA ASP A 52 8.43 -11.11 -8.15
C ASP A 52 7.36 -12.07 -7.63
N LEU A 53 6.10 -11.68 -7.80
CA LEU A 53 4.95 -12.41 -7.29
C LEU A 53 4.60 -13.60 -8.19
N ARG A 54 4.98 -13.60 -9.47
CA ARG A 54 4.85 -14.79 -10.33
C ARG A 54 5.74 -15.91 -9.84
N ARG A 55 6.97 -15.57 -9.46
CA ARG A 55 7.90 -16.53 -8.88
C ARG A 55 7.37 -17.06 -7.55
N PHE A 56 6.88 -16.17 -6.69
CA PHE A 56 6.26 -16.51 -5.41
C PHE A 56 5.10 -17.52 -5.59
N ARG A 57 4.14 -17.26 -6.49
CA ARG A 57 3.01 -18.17 -6.77
C ARG A 57 3.44 -19.59 -7.15
N ASN A 58 4.54 -19.73 -7.87
CA ASN A 58 5.01 -21.02 -8.39
C ASN A 58 5.94 -21.77 -7.42
N GLU A 59 6.68 -21.05 -6.58
CA GLU A 59 7.72 -21.63 -5.71
C GLU A 59 7.30 -21.78 -4.26
N VAL A 60 6.35 -20.97 -3.78
CA VAL A 60 5.91 -21.01 -2.38
C VAL A 60 4.78 -22.02 -2.20
N PRO A 61 4.90 -22.96 -1.23
CA PRO A 61 3.85 -23.91 -0.91
C PRO A 61 2.51 -23.24 -0.58
N THR A 62 1.40 -23.87 -0.99
CA THR A 62 0.05 -23.32 -0.83
C THR A 62 -0.44 -23.24 0.62
N ASP A 63 0.24 -23.89 1.56
CA ASP A 63 -0.02 -23.84 3.00
C ASP A 63 0.67 -22.64 3.70
N VAL A 64 1.55 -21.93 3.00
CA VAL A 64 2.12 -20.67 3.49
C VAL A 64 1.08 -19.56 3.31
N ALA A 65 0.80 -18.83 4.39
CA ALA A 65 -0.10 -17.68 4.37
C ALA A 65 0.41 -16.64 3.36
N GLN A 66 -0.45 -16.27 2.40
CA GLN A 66 -0.14 -15.28 1.39
C GLN A 66 -0.77 -13.93 1.76
N PRO A 67 -0.16 -12.81 1.38
CA PRO A 67 -0.77 -11.51 1.60
C PRO A 67 -2.11 -11.39 0.86
N ASP A 68 -3.15 -11.00 1.59
CA ASP A 68 -4.53 -10.90 1.11
C ASP A 68 -5.03 -9.45 1.06
N ARG A 69 -4.16 -8.49 1.39
CA ARG A 69 -4.44 -7.06 1.27
C ARG A 69 -3.22 -6.25 0.87
N ILE A 70 -3.49 -5.14 0.21
CA ILE A 70 -2.51 -4.14 -0.16
C ILE A 70 -3.05 -2.76 0.20
N ARG A 71 -2.17 -1.86 0.61
CA ARG A 71 -2.55 -0.49 0.93
C ARG A 71 -3.01 0.25 -0.32
N MET A 72 -4.13 0.95 -0.19
CA MET A 72 -4.59 1.98 -1.12
C MET A 72 -4.80 3.25 -0.31
N ASP A 73 -3.95 4.25 -0.53
CA ASP A 73 -3.96 5.49 0.24
C ASP A 73 -3.87 5.28 1.77
N SER A 74 -4.85 5.79 2.51
CA SER A 74 -5.11 5.62 3.94
C SER A 74 -5.75 4.28 4.32
N ALA A 75 -6.26 3.51 3.35
CA ALA A 75 -7.02 2.28 3.56
C ALA A 75 -6.32 1.04 2.94
N TYR A 76 -6.99 -0.11 3.01
CA TYR A 76 -6.55 -1.36 2.38
C TYR A 76 -7.59 -1.90 1.42
N ILE A 77 -7.12 -2.44 0.30
CA ILE A 77 -7.91 -3.29 -0.58
C ILE A 77 -7.65 -4.74 -0.22
N HIS A 78 -8.71 -5.48 0.08
CA HIS A 78 -8.68 -6.93 0.21
C HIS A 78 -8.65 -7.56 -1.18
N THR A 79 -7.51 -8.16 -1.53
CA THR A 79 -7.32 -8.86 -2.79
C THR A 79 -6.22 -9.90 -2.61
N PRO A 80 -6.32 -11.09 -3.22
CA PRO A 80 -5.22 -12.04 -3.24
C PRO A 80 -4.01 -11.41 -3.95
N VAL A 81 -3.04 -10.86 -3.20
CA VAL A 81 -2.02 -9.96 -3.77
C VAL A 81 -1.15 -10.70 -4.78
N ALA A 82 -0.78 -11.93 -4.45
CA ALA A 82 0.03 -12.76 -5.34
C ALA A 82 -0.68 -13.06 -6.66
N GLU A 83 -2.00 -13.21 -6.69
CA GLU A 83 -2.75 -13.47 -7.93
C GLU A 83 -3.07 -12.19 -8.71
N ALA A 84 -3.28 -11.08 -8.00
CA ALA A 84 -3.66 -9.79 -8.60
C ALA A 84 -2.49 -9.07 -9.27
N PHE A 85 -1.25 -9.33 -8.84
CA PHE A 85 -0.05 -8.63 -9.32
C PHE A 85 1.06 -9.60 -9.70
N ASP A 86 1.82 -9.27 -10.75
CA ASP A 86 3.00 -10.04 -11.15
C ASP A 86 4.28 -9.56 -10.46
N LEU A 87 4.34 -8.27 -10.11
CA LEU A 87 5.48 -7.63 -9.46
C LEU A 87 4.97 -6.59 -8.46
N MET A 88 5.54 -6.61 -7.26
CA MET A 88 5.39 -5.53 -6.29
C MET A 88 6.73 -4.83 -6.09
N VAL A 89 6.70 -3.51 -5.92
CA VAL A 89 7.88 -2.73 -5.53
C VAL A 89 7.55 -2.02 -4.24
N HIS A 90 8.30 -2.35 -3.19
CA HIS A 90 8.27 -1.67 -1.91
C HIS A 90 9.16 -0.44 -1.96
N VAL A 91 8.61 0.71 -1.57
CA VAL A 91 9.38 1.92 -1.25
C VAL A 91 9.36 2.13 0.27
N PRO A 92 10.51 2.41 0.93
CA PRO A 92 10.56 2.46 2.40
C PRO A 92 9.63 3.48 3.04
N ALA A 93 9.44 4.63 2.38
CA ALA A 93 8.50 5.65 2.81
C ALA A 93 7.93 6.38 1.58
N SER A 94 6.66 6.74 1.64
CA SER A 94 6.02 7.66 0.70
C SER A 94 5.76 9.03 1.31
N SER A 95 5.52 10.03 0.49
CA SER A 95 5.03 11.34 0.91
C SER A 95 3.98 11.84 -0.08
N MET A 96 2.99 12.56 0.41
CA MET A 96 2.09 13.31 -0.48
C MET A 96 2.89 14.40 -1.20
N ALA A 97 2.80 14.46 -2.53
CA ALA A 97 3.42 15.53 -3.29
C ALA A 97 2.58 16.81 -3.18
N GLU A 98 3.22 17.93 -2.88
CA GLU A 98 2.61 19.27 -2.92
C GLU A 98 3.09 20.00 -4.16
N GLY A 99 2.17 20.57 -4.95
CA GLY A 99 2.50 21.49 -6.04
C GLY A 99 3.56 20.98 -7.00
N LEU A 100 3.25 19.93 -7.77
CA LEU A 100 4.10 19.47 -8.87
C LEU A 100 4.26 20.60 -9.90
N ASP A 101 5.34 21.37 -9.79
CA ASP A 101 5.79 22.33 -10.80
C ASP A 101 6.50 21.53 -11.91
N LEU A 102 5.75 21.18 -12.95
CA LEU A 102 6.20 20.38 -14.11
C LEU A 102 6.44 21.27 -15.33
#